data_AF-A0AAW9L5B2-F1
#
_entry.id   AF-A0AAW9L5B2-F1
#
_cell.length_a   1.000
_cell.length_b   1.000
_cell.length_c   1.000
_cell.angle_alpha   90.00
_cell.angle_beta   90.00
_cell.angle_gamma   90.00
#
_symmetry.space_group_name_H-M   'P 1'
#
loop_
_entity.id
_entity.type
_entity.pdbx_description
1 polymer ?
#
loop_
_entity_poly.entity_id
_entity_poly.type
_entity_poly.pdbx_seq_one_letter_code
_entity_poly.pdbx_strand_id
1 'polypeptide(L)'
;MLIFGFVAVAAVYTMLRRAGGGPQMGYFAWMLLIGVGGFMAIMTNYQGLATLFVRGPKLLAALTVLLLTIPIIEGHDDRLDSYLFVKPVVTDAVSASGEKAKDALYLELAERKVTNLRGERSVIRPGPLKFLARVIGGKAPLIGAPEMAKTEVKAKGSTKHDHVVWVRPDSEDVVDDESEGFEISKPSRESWAIAASGLGVLIAAPFLGQPWLQYLGGVGLVVLAFDAITIKSGYARVDPAPAHQRSAHVTMMLGTSEFDDAETLEDARKETYKERARSSKDVEEVLELRDGSLVQEMMGVDVSATVSDAETDERTATDGGRDDE
;
A
#
# COMPACT_ATOMS: atom_id res chain seq x y z
N MET A 1 -5.86 -30.52 25.03
CA MET A 1 -5.98 -29.32 24.16
C MET A 1 -4.73 -28.43 24.22
N LEU A 2 -4.24 -28.06 25.42
CA LEU A 2 -3.09 -27.14 25.56
C LEU A 2 -1.84 -27.53 24.77
N ILE A 3 -1.45 -28.82 24.77
CA ILE A 3 -0.30 -29.31 23.99
C ILE A 3 -0.50 -29.09 22.49
N PHE A 4 -1.71 -29.37 21.96
CA PHE A 4 -2.01 -29.15 20.54
C PHE A 4 -1.97 -27.67 20.17
N GLY A 5 -2.49 -26.80 21.04
CA GLY A 5 -2.41 -25.35 20.84
C GLY A 5 -0.95 -24.87 20.81
N PHE A 6 -0.12 -25.33 21.74
CA PHE A 6 1.30 -24.98 21.79
C PHE A 6 2.06 -25.46 20.54
N VAL A 7 1.85 -26.71 20.13
CA VAL A 7 2.48 -27.27 18.92
C VAL A 7 2.04 -26.51 17.67
N ALA A 8 0.76 -26.16 17.56
CA ALA A 8 0.25 -25.40 16.42
C ALA A 8 0.86 -23.99 16.36
N VAL A 9 0.92 -23.29 17.51
CA VAL A 9 1.58 -21.97 17.59
C VAL A 9 3.06 -22.07 17.24
N ALA A 10 3.78 -23.06 17.76
CA ALA A 10 5.19 -23.29 17.43
C ALA A 10 5.39 -23.61 15.94
N ALA A 11 4.50 -24.40 15.34
CA ALA A 11 4.50 -24.68 13.91
C ALA A 11 4.26 -23.41 13.09
N VAL A 12 3.28 -22.58 13.46
CA VAL A 12 3.00 -21.28 12.84
C VAL A 12 4.21 -20.37 12.89
N TYR A 13 4.85 -20.22 14.04
CA TYR A 13 6.08 -19.43 14.15
C TYR A 13 7.20 -19.96 13.26
N THR A 14 7.32 -21.28 13.14
CA THR A 14 8.31 -21.90 12.26
C THR A 14 7.99 -21.63 10.78
N MET A 15 6.71 -21.72 10.40
CA MET A 15 6.24 -21.40 9.05
C MET A 15 6.47 -19.93 8.70
N LEU A 16 6.12 -19.01 9.60
CA LEU A 16 6.34 -17.57 9.44
C LEU A 16 7.83 -17.23 9.32
N ARG A 17 8.69 -17.86 10.15
CA ARG A 17 10.16 -17.70 10.02
C ARG A 17 10.68 -18.20 8.67
N ARG A 18 10.10 -19.28 8.12
CA ARG A 18 10.48 -19.83 6.82
C ARG A 18 9.95 -19.02 5.65
N ALA A 19 8.78 -18.40 5.79
CA ALA A 19 8.11 -17.64 4.74
C ALA A 19 8.42 -16.13 4.75
N GLY A 20 8.99 -15.62 5.85
CA GLY A 20 9.36 -14.22 6.06
C GLY A 20 8.19 -13.33 6.51
N GLY A 21 6.98 -13.62 6.02
CA GLY A 21 5.74 -12.96 6.44
C GLY A 21 4.50 -13.77 6.06
N GLY A 22 3.34 -13.31 6.51
CA GLY A 22 2.05 -13.97 6.31
C GLY A 22 1.55 -14.01 4.85
N PRO A 23 0.35 -14.57 4.63
CA PRO A 23 -0.33 -14.65 3.34
C PRO A 23 -1.02 -13.35 2.93
N GLN A 24 -1.31 -12.42 3.85
CA GLN A 24 -1.78 -11.05 3.56
C GLN A 24 -3.05 -11.00 2.70
N MET A 25 -4.01 -11.89 2.93
CA MET A 25 -5.29 -11.85 2.22
C MET A 25 -6.30 -10.91 2.89
N GLY A 26 -6.01 -10.46 4.11
CA GLY A 26 -6.95 -9.81 4.99
C GLY A 26 -7.89 -10.82 5.65
N TYR A 27 -8.40 -10.45 6.82
CA TYR A 27 -9.34 -11.27 7.59
C TYR A 27 -10.63 -11.57 6.82
N PHE A 28 -11.11 -10.62 6.02
CA PHE A 28 -12.35 -10.78 5.25
C PHE A 28 -12.25 -11.90 4.20
N ALA A 29 -11.13 -11.96 3.46
CA ALA A 29 -10.93 -13.00 2.46
C ALA A 29 -10.85 -14.40 3.10
N TRP A 30 -10.21 -14.52 4.26
CA TRP A 30 -10.21 -15.77 5.04
C TRP A 30 -11.60 -16.17 5.52
N MET A 31 -12.37 -15.22 6.06
CA MET A 31 -13.76 -15.49 6.47
C MET A 31 -14.62 -15.94 5.30
N LEU A 32 -14.47 -15.33 4.12
CA LEU A 32 -15.19 -15.72 2.92
C LEU A 32 -14.76 -17.12 2.45
N LEU A 33 -13.47 -17.40 2.37
CA LEU A 33 -12.94 -18.70 1.94
C LEU A 33 -13.39 -19.83 2.87
N ILE A 34 -13.28 -19.62 4.19
CA ILE A 34 -13.68 -20.62 5.20
C ILE A 34 -15.20 -20.73 5.29
N GLY A 35 -15.91 -19.61 5.24
CA GLY A 35 -17.36 -19.57 5.32
C GLY A 35 -18.01 -20.25 4.11
N VAL A 36 -17.68 -19.80 2.90
CA VAL A 36 -18.22 -20.36 1.66
C VAL A 36 -17.72 -21.79 1.45
N GLY A 37 -16.41 -22.03 1.63
CA GLY A 37 -15.82 -23.36 1.48
C GLY A 37 -16.34 -24.36 2.51
N GLY A 38 -16.44 -23.95 3.77
CA GLY A 38 -17.01 -24.75 4.85
C GLY A 38 -18.50 -25.05 4.63
N PHE A 39 -19.28 -24.04 4.22
CA PHE A 39 -20.70 -24.23 3.88
C PHE A 39 -20.88 -25.21 2.72
N MET A 40 -20.12 -25.06 1.64
CA MET A 40 -20.16 -25.98 0.49
C MET A 40 -19.74 -27.40 0.88
N ALA A 41 -18.71 -27.56 1.71
CA ALA A 41 -18.27 -28.87 2.21
C ALA A 41 -19.37 -29.54 3.07
N ILE A 42 -20.04 -28.75 3.92
CA ILE A 42 -21.17 -29.23 4.73
C ILE A 42 -22.35 -29.64 3.83
N MET A 43 -22.72 -28.82 2.85
CA MET A 43 -23.84 -29.11 1.95
C MET A 43 -23.62 -30.36 1.10
N THR A 44 -22.38 -30.57 0.61
CA THR A 44 -22.05 -31.71 -0.25
C THR A 44 -21.79 -33.00 0.51
N ASN A 45 -21.32 -32.91 1.77
CA ASN A 45 -20.93 -34.09 2.55
C ASN A 45 -21.34 -34.01 4.03
N TYR A 46 -22.58 -33.60 4.29
CA TYR A 46 -23.08 -33.41 5.66
C TYR A 46 -22.96 -34.67 6.50
N GLN A 47 -23.42 -35.82 6.00
CA GLN A 47 -23.44 -37.08 6.76
C GLN A 47 -22.03 -37.57 7.10
N GLY A 48 -21.09 -37.43 6.15
CA GLY A 48 -19.69 -37.77 6.36
C GLY A 48 -19.03 -36.88 7.41
N LEU A 49 -19.22 -35.55 7.31
CA LEU A 49 -18.67 -34.59 8.27
C LEU A 49 -19.30 -34.75 9.67
N ALA A 50 -20.61 -34.96 9.76
CA ALA A 50 -21.29 -35.21 11.04
C ALA A 50 -20.75 -36.48 11.72
N THR A 51 -20.60 -37.57 10.96
CA THR A 51 -20.01 -38.82 11.47
C THR A 51 -18.55 -38.61 11.90
N LEU A 52 -17.78 -37.85 11.13
CA LEU A 52 -16.39 -37.52 11.43
C LEU A 52 -16.27 -36.72 12.73
N PHE A 53 -17.14 -35.73 12.95
CA PHE A 53 -17.11 -34.91 14.16
C PHE A 53 -17.59 -35.68 15.40
N VAL A 54 -18.61 -36.53 15.27
CA VAL A 54 -19.09 -37.37 16.38
C VAL A 54 -18.05 -38.42 16.78
N ARG A 55 -17.41 -39.08 15.80
CA ARG A 55 -16.42 -40.14 16.06
C ARG A 55 -15.02 -39.59 16.36
N GLY A 56 -14.72 -38.37 15.96
CA GLY A 56 -13.41 -37.76 16.03
C GLY A 56 -13.40 -36.40 16.73
N PRO A 57 -13.71 -36.31 18.03
CA PRO A 57 -13.66 -35.03 18.77
C PRO A 57 -12.26 -34.38 18.72
N LYS A 58 -11.19 -35.19 18.57
CA LYS A 58 -9.82 -34.70 18.35
C LYS A 58 -9.67 -33.96 17.01
N LEU A 59 -10.40 -34.34 15.97
CA LEU A 59 -10.39 -33.65 14.67
C LEU A 59 -11.07 -32.30 14.76
N LEU A 60 -12.19 -32.22 15.50
CA LEU A 60 -12.86 -30.94 15.75
C LEU A 60 -11.93 -29.99 16.51
N ALA A 61 -11.26 -30.49 17.56
CA ALA A 61 -10.26 -29.70 18.28
C ALA A 61 -9.10 -29.24 17.36
N ALA A 62 -8.59 -30.11 16.50
CA ALA A 62 -7.52 -29.77 15.55
C ALA A 62 -7.99 -28.72 14.53
N LEU A 63 -9.22 -28.84 14.01
CA LEU A 63 -9.83 -27.86 13.11
C LEU A 63 -10.01 -26.51 13.80
N THR A 64 -10.50 -26.48 15.03
CA THR A 64 -10.62 -25.24 15.82
C THR A 64 -9.26 -24.59 16.01
N VAL A 65 -8.24 -25.35 16.38
CA VAL A 65 -6.86 -24.83 16.51
C VAL A 65 -6.36 -24.28 15.18
N LEU A 66 -6.56 -24.99 14.07
CA LEU A 66 -6.19 -24.53 12.73
C LEU A 66 -6.86 -23.20 12.36
N LEU A 67 -8.17 -23.07 12.61
CA LEU A 67 -8.91 -21.84 12.36
C LEU A 67 -8.39 -20.69 13.23
N LEU A 68 -8.09 -20.95 14.50
CA LEU A 68 -7.51 -19.96 15.41
C LEU A 68 -6.07 -19.56 15.05
N THR A 69 -5.33 -20.39 14.30
CA THR A 69 -3.99 -20.01 13.84
C THR A 69 -4.01 -19.01 12.68
N ILE A 70 -5.11 -18.90 11.93
CA ILE A 70 -5.20 -18.01 10.77
C ILE A 70 -4.98 -16.55 11.17
N PRO A 71 -5.66 -16.00 12.20
CA PRO A 71 -5.38 -14.65 12.67
C PRO A 71 -3.93 -14.42 13.10
N ILE A 72 -3.30 -15.43 13.71
CA ILE A 72 -1.90 -15.35 14.15
C ILE A 72 -0.96 -15.26 12.93
N ILE A 73 -1.24 -16.04 11.90
CA ILE A 73 -0.48 -16.03 10.64
C ILE A 73 -0.69 -14.70 9.89
N GLU A 74 -1.91 -14.17 9.88
CA GLU A 74 -2.28 -12.94 9.17
C GLU A 74 -1.76 -11.68 9.87
N GLY A 75 -1.78 -11.65 11.20
CA GLY A 75 -1.34 -10.50 12.00
C GLY A 75 0.17 -10.30 12.05
N HIS A 76 0.97 -11.23 11.52
CA HIS A 76 2.43 -11.17 11.61
C HIS A 76 3.05 -10.53 10.36
N ASP A 77 2.83 -9.22 10.22
CA ASP A 77 3.39 -8.39 9.14
C ASP A 77 4.63 -7.57 9.58
N ASP A 78 5.02 -7.61 10.86
CA ASP A 78 6.09 -6.80 11.48
C ASP A 78 7.50 -6.95 10.87
N ARG A 79 7.69 -7.86 9.92
CA ARG A 79 8.98 -8.15 9.25
C ARG A 79 8.99 -7.78 7.78
N LEU A 80 7.94 -7.10 7.33
CA LEU A 80 7.73 -6.71 5.96
C LEU A 80 7.92 -5.22 5.86
N ASP A 81 8.98 -4.83 5.18
CA ASP A 81 9.23 -3.43 4.85
C ASP A 81 8.47 -3.13 3.55
N SER A 82 7.64 -2.08 3.55
CA SER A 82 6.93 -1.62 2.35
C SER A 82 7.84 -0.73 1.51
N TYR A 83 8.21 -1.20 0.33
CA TYR A 83 9.03 -0.47 -0.64
C TYR A 83 8.15 0.12 -1.75
N LEU A 84 8.30 1.41 -2.01
CA LEU A 84 7.76 2.11 -3.16
C LEU A 84 8.88 2.30 -4.19
N PHE A 85 8.76 1.63 -5.32
CA PHE A 85 9.65 1.79 -6.46
C PHE A 85 9.10 2.87 -7.38
N VAL A 86 9.95 3.85 -7.72
CA VAL A 86 9.58 5.02 -8.51
C VAL A 86 10.45 5.08 -9.74
N LYS A 87 9.83 4.97 -10.92
CA LYS A 87 10.50 5.14 -12.21
C LYS A 87 9.95 6.39 -12.89
N PRO A 88 10.77 7.42 -13.12
CA PRO A 88 10.36 8.57 -13.91
C PRO A 88 10.35 8.20 -15.40
N VAL A 89 9.22 8.41 -16.08
CA VAL A 89 9.12 8.15 -17.52
C VAL A 89 9.46 9.43 -18.27
N VAL A 90 10.63 9.42 -18.91
CA VAL A 90 11.13 10.57 -19.66
C VAL A 90 10.62 10.50 -21.08
N THR A 91 9.85 11.51 -21.49
CA THR A 91 9.29 11.64 -22.83
C THR A 91 9.89 12.87 -23.50
N ASP A 92 10.09 12.82 -24.82
CA ASP A 92 10.52 14.00 -25.56
C ASP A 92 9.38 15.01 -25.59
N ALA A 93 9.63 16.20 -25.04
CA ALA A 93 8.71 17.32 -25.02
C ALA A 93 9.32 18.50 -25.81
N VAL A 94 8.46 19.41 -26.28
CA VAL A 94 8.90 20.66 -26.89
C VAL A 94 8.78 21.74 -25.83
N SER A 95 9.92 22.34 -25.47
CA SER A 95 9.98 23.48 -24.55
C SER A 95 9.17 24.66 -25.10
N ALA A 96 8.74 25.59 -24.24
CA ALA A 96 8.11 26.84 -24.64
C ALA A 96 8.99 27.67 -25.60
N SER A 97 10.31 27.44 -25.60
CA SER A 97 11.27 28.04 -26.55
C SER A 97 11.29 27.36 -27.93
N GLY A 98 10.56 26.27 -28.14
CA GLY A 98 10.58 25.47 -29.37
C GLY A 98 11.73 24.46 -29.45
N GLU A 99 12.58 24.38 -28.42
CA GLU A 99 13.67 23.42 -28.35
C GLU A 99 13.20 22.04 -27.84
N LYS A 100 13.86 20.97 -28.31
CA LYS A 100 13.60 19.62 -27.80
C LYS A 100 14.11 19.51 -26.37
N ALA A 101 13.21 19.37 -25.42
CA ALA A 101 13.50 19.12 -24.03
C ALA A 101 13.05 17.70 -23.65
N LYS A 102 13.68 17.13 -22.62
CA LYS A 102 13.21 15.89 -22.02
C LYS A 102 12.37 16.25 -20.81
N ASP A 103 11.13 15.79 -20.78
CA ASP A 103 10.21 16.05 -19.68
C ASP A 103 9.73 14.74 -19.06
N ALA A 104 9.46 14.75 -17.76
CA ALA A 104 8.94 13.61 -17.01
C ALA A 104 7.43 13.79 -16.80
N LEU A 105 6.64 13.38 -17.78
CA LEU A 105 5.18 13.58 -17.78
C LEU A 105 4.46 12.79 -16.68
N TYR A 106 5.00 11.64 -16.27
CA TYR A 106 4.44 10.83 -15.20
C TYR A 106 5.49 9.94 -14.53
N LEU A 107 5.16 9.48 -13.32
CA LEU A 107 5.95 8.52 -12.56
C LEU A 107 5.23 7.17 -12.57
N GLU A 108 5.93 6.12 -12.98
CA GLU A 108 5.46 4.75 -12.76
C GLU A 108 5.83 4.33 -11.33
N LEU A 109 4.82 3.90 -10.58
CA LEU A 109 4.94 3.53 -9.18
C LEU A 109 4.63 2.04 -9.02
N ALA A 110 5.49 1.31 -8.33
CA ALA A 110 5.24 -0.07 -7.93
C ALA A 110 5.46 -0.25 -6.43
N GLU A 111 4.41 -0.64 -5.70
CA GLU A 111 4.52 -1.03 -4.30
C GLU A 111 4.87 -2.52 -4.22
N ARG A 112 5.90 -2.86 -3.43
CA ARG A 112 6.24 -4.25 -3.10
C ARG A 112 6.65 -4.35 -1.64
N LYS A 113 6.20 -5.42 -0.98
CA LYS A 113 6.70 -5.76 0.36
C LYS A 113 7.96 -6.58 0.24
N VAL A 114 8.99 -6.20 0.97
CA VAL A 114 10.30 -6.87 0.96
C VAL A 114 10.60 -7.37 2.37
N THR A 115 11.25 -8.53 2.46
CA THR A 115 11.77 -9.03 3.73
C THR A 115 13.16 -9.63 3.52
N ASN A 116 13.88 -9.82 4.62
CA ASN A 116 15.11 -10.60 4.60
C ASN A 116 14.80 -12.08 4.81
N LEU A 117 14.83 -12.85 3.72
CA LEU A 117 14.57 -14.28 3.73
C LEU A 117 15.88 -15.04 3.58
N ARG A 118 16.30 -15.73 4.64
CA ARG A 118 17.53 -16.58 4.65
C ARG A 118 18.81 -15.82 4.24
N GLY A 119 18.90 -14.53 4.56
CA GLY A 119 20.08 -13.70 4.28
C GLY A 119 20.00 -12.89 2.98
N GLU A 120 18.95 -13.06 2.18
CA GLU A 120 18.72 -12.32 0.94
C GLU A 120 17.43 -11.49 1.05
N ARG A 121 17.46 -10.24 0.56
CA ARG A 121 16.23 -9.46 0.39
C ARG A 121 15.36 -10.15 -0.66
N SER A 122 14.11 -10.44 -0.32
CA SER A 122 13.15 -11.13 -1.17
C SER A 122 11.84 -10.36 -1.21
N VAL A 123 11.24 -10.27 -2.40
CA VAL A 123 9.92 -9.67 -2.57
C VAL A 123 8.87 -10.69 -2.20
N ILE A 124 7.90 -10.27 -1.38
CA ILE A 124 6.78 -11.10 -0.96
C ILE A 124 5.53 -10.63 -1.66
N ARG A 125 4.86 -11.57 -2.37
CA ARG A 125 3.51 -11.34 -2.88
C ARG A 125 2.44 -11.93 -1.95
N PRO A 126 1.28 -11.25 -1.82
CA PRO A 126 0.15 -11.77 -1.07
C PRO A 126 -0.45 -13.02 -1.74
N GLY A 127 -1.00 -13.91 -0.92
CA GLY A 127 -1.72 -15.11 -1.31
C GLY A 127 -1.35 -16.37 -0.51
N PRO A 128 -2.31 -17.26 -0.19
CA PRO A 128 -2.09 -18.44 0.64
C PRO A 128 -1.20 -19.47 -0.07
N LEU A 129 -1.36 -19.64 -1.38
CA LEU A 129 -0.52 -20.54 -2.16
C LEU A 129 0.93 -20.05 -2.23
N LYS A 130 1.14 -18.74 -2.40
CA LYS A 130 2.48 -18.15 -2.40
C LYS A 130 3.14 -18.25 -1.02
N PHE A 131 2.37 -18.04 0.04
CA PHE A 131 2.81 -18.27 1.41
C PHE A 131 3.24 -19.73 1.62
N LEU A 132 2.41 -20.69 1.23
CA LEU A 132 2.74 -22.12 1.34
C LEU A 132 3.99 -22.49 0.53
N ALA A 133 4.12 -21.96 -0.70
CA ALA A 133 5.33 -22.15 -1.51
C ALA A 133 6.58 -21.67 -0.74
N ARG A 134 6.53 -20.50 -0.09
CA ARG A 134 7.62 -19.98 0.75
C ARG A 134 7.89 -20.81 2.01
N VAL A 135 6.85 -21.32 2.67
CA VAL A 135 6.98 -22.22 3.83
C VAL A 135 7.77 -23.49 3.47
N ILE A 136 7.52 -24.05 2.28
CA ILE A 136 8.14 -25.30 1.84
C ILE A 136 9.55 -25.04 1.28
N GLY A 137 9.81 -23.87 0.67
CA GLY A 137 11.17 -23.49 0.28
C GLY A 137 11.30 -22.51 -0.89
N GLY A 138 10.20 -22.11 -1.50
CA GLY A 138 10.18 -21.08 -2.54
C GLY A 138 10.69 -19.75 -2.02
N LYS A 139 11.31 -18.97 -2.91
CA LYS A 139 11.74 -17.60 -2.66
C LYS A 139 11.70 -16.81 -3.96
N ALA A 140 11.56 -15.50 -3.84
CA ALA A 140 11.67 -14.52 -4.92
C ALA A 140 12.73 -13.48 -4.52
N PRO A 141 14.03 -13.80 -4.70
CA PRO A 141 15.10 -12.90 -4.33
C PRO A 141 15.05 -11.63 -5.16
N LEU A 142 15.35 -10.50 -4.51
CA LEU A 142 15.41 -9.18 -5.11
C LEU A 142 16.80 -8.96 -5.71
N ILE A 143 16.92 -9.19 -7.01
CA ILE A 143 18.11 -8.93 -7.81
C ILE A 143 18.25 -7.42 -7.96
N GLY A 144 19.43 -6.88 -7.60
CA GLY A 144 19.68 -5.44 -7.52
C GLY A 144 19.66 -4.87 -6.09
N ALA A 145 19.29 -5.68 -5.08
CA ALA A 145 19.26 -5.27 -3.67
C ALA A 145 20.54 -4.59 -3.13
N PRO A 146 21.77 -5.04 -3.45
CA PRO A 146 22.99 -4.37 -3.00
C PRO A 146 23.15 -2.95 -3.54
N GLU A 147 22.66 -2.72 -4.76
CA GLU A 147 22.75 -1.42 -5.42
C GLU A 147 21.63 -0.48 -4.98
N MET A 148 20.45 -1.01 -4.64
CA MET A 148 19.33 -0.25 -4.08
C MET A 148 19.71 0.52 -2.83
N ALA A 149 20.61 0.01 -1.99
CA ALA A 149 21.06 0.70 -0.77
C ALA A 149 21.64 2.10 -1.05
N LYS A 150 22.09 2.37 -2.29
CA LYS A 150 22.63 3.66 -2.70
C LYS A 150 21.54 4.69 -3.02
N THR A 151 20.35 4.27 -3.42
CA THR A 151 19.22 5.14 -3.82
C THR A 151 18.01 5.05 -2.92
N GLU A 152 17.98 4.08 -2.01
CA GLU A 152 16.97 3.93 -0.98
C GLU A 152 16.90 5.18 -0.09
N VAL A 153 15.69 5.69 0.10
CA VAL A 153 15.35 6.76 1.04
C VAL A 153 14.34 6.19 2.01
N LYS A 154 14.66 6.25 3.31
CA LYS A 154 13.70 5.87 4.36
C LYS A 154 12.66 6.96 4.49
N ALA A 155 11.40 6.62 4.25
CA ALA A 155 10.30 7.52 4.50
C ALA A 155 10.08 7.61 6.03
N LYS A 156 9.94 8.83 6.54
CA LYS A 156 9.62 9.09 7.96
C LYS A 156 8.32 9.87 8.02
N GLY A 157 7.40 9.45 8.88
CA GLY A 157 6.10 10.10 9.08
C GLY A 157 4.93 9.17 8.75
N SER A 158 3.75 9.75 8.50
CA SER A 158 2.51 9.01 8.19
C SER A 158 2.44 8.58 6.71
N THR A 159 3.51 8.00 6.19
CA THR A 159 3.53 7.42 4.85
C THR A 159 3.18 5.93 4.93
N LYS A 160 2.40 5.42 3.97
CA LYS A 160 2.07 3.98 3.87
C LYS A 160 3.31 3.10 3.60
N HIS A 161 4.40 3.72 3.14
CA HIS A 161 5.63 3.05 2.73
C HIS A 161 6.76 3.42 3.69
N ASP A 162 7.65 2.45 3.93
CA ASP A 162 8.82 2.60 4.80
C ASP A 162 10.04 3.06 4.00
N HIS A 163 10.13 2.62 2.74
CA HIS A 163 11.26 2.89 1.86
C HIS A 163 10.80 3.34 0.47
N VAL A 164 11.48 4.33 -0.09
CA VAL A 164 11.30 4.76 -1.48
C VAL A 164 12.61 4.48 -2.23
N VAL A 165 12.51 3.84 -3.38
CA VAL A 165 13.65 3.48 -4.22
C VAL A 165 13.45 4.01 -5.62
N TRP A 166 14.43 4.78 -6.08
CA TRP A 166 14.45 5.30 -7.44
C TRP A 166 14.98 4.25 -8.40
N VAL A 167 14.21 3.97 -9.45
CA VAL A 167 14.53 3.05 -10.54
C VAL A 167 15.02 3.86 -11.73
N ARG A 168 15.91 3.28 -12.54
CA ARG A 168 16.43 3.99 -13.70
C ARG A 168 15.32 4.30 -14.72
N PRO A 169 15.34 5.48 -15.37
CA PRO A 169 14.36 5.83 -16.40
C PRO A 169 14.41 4.92 -17.64
N ASP A 170 15.59 4.33 -17.92
CA ASP A 170 15.84 3.47 -19.09
C ASP A 170 15.52 1.99 -18.86
N SER A 171 15.09 1.60 -17.66
CA SER A 171 14.64 0.22 -17.41
C SER A 171 13.29 -0.03 -18.08
N GLU A 172 13.09 -1.24 -18.62
CA GLU A 172 11.84 -1.61 -19.29
C GLU A 172 10.67 -1.56 -18.29
N ASP A 173 10.84 -2.17 -17.12
CA ASP A 173 9.83 -2.25 -16.05
C ASP A 173 10.29 -1.58 -14.76
N VAL A 174 9.35 -1.11 -13.92
CA VAL A 174 9.68 -0.58 -12.58
C VAL A 174 10.26 -1.69 -11.69
N VAL A 175 9.62 -2.85 -11.73
CA VAL A 175 10.02 -4.08 -11.04
C VAL A 175 9.57 -5.24 -11.92
N ASP A 176 10.51 -5.95 -12.52
CA ASP A 176 10.24 -7.20 -13.24
C ASP A 176 10.18 -8.32 -12.20
N ASP A 177 8.97 -8.76 -11.84
CA ASP A 177 8.79 -9.79 -10.82
C ASP A 177 7.94 -10.98 -11.25
N GLU A 178 8.53 -12.17 -11.07
CA GLU A 178 7.85 -13.45 -11.15
C GLU A 178 7.60 -13.98 -9.74
N SER A 179 6.36 -14.26 -9.39
CA SER A 179 6.05 -14.76 -8.05
C SER A 179 6.36 -16.24 -7.90
N GLU A 180 6.80 -16.59 -6.70
CA GLU A 180 6.77 -17.98 -6.26
C GLU A 180 5.36 -18.58 -6.30
N GLY A 181 5.32 -19.90 -6.50
CA GLY A 181 4.08 -20.63 -6.58
C GLY A 181 4.28 -22.12 -6.70
N PHE A 182 3.23 -22.78 -7.14
CA PHE A 182 3.21 -24.21 -7.41
C PHE A 182 3.05 -24.42 -8.91
N GLU A 183 3.85 -25.32 -9.46
CA GLU A 183 3.72 -25.80 -10.81
C GLU A 183 3.32 -27.27 -10.78
N ILE A 184 2.46 -27.66 -11.70
CA ILE A 184 2.05 -29.06 -11.83
C ILE A 184 3.06 -29.71 -12.77
N SER A 185 4.00 -30.43 -12.20
CA SER A 185 4.93 -31.26 -12.95
C SER A 185 4.35 -32.67 -13.17
N LYS A 186 4.89 -33.38 -14.16
CA LYS A 186 4.51 -34.77 -14.40
C LYS A 186 5.01 -35.63 -13.22
N PRO A 187 4.13 -36.34 -12.50
CA PRO A 187 4.53 -37.17 -11.38
C PRO A 187 5.52 -38.25 -11.81
N SER A 188 6.39 -38.66 -10.88
CA SER A 188 7.31 -39.77 -11.10
C SER A 188 6.56 -41.08 -11.37
N ARG A 189 7.23 -42.02 -12.05
CA ARG A 189 6.66 -43.36 -12.31
C ARG A 189 6.34 -44.11 -11.02
N GLU A 190 7.13 -43.88 -9.97
CA GLU A 190 6.93 -44.47 -8.65
C GLU A 190 5.67 -43.93 -7.99
N SER A 191 5.43 -42.61 -8.03
CA SER A 191 4.20 -41.99 -7.53
C SER A 191 2.96 -42.49 -8.28
N TRP A 192 3.06 -42.69 -9.59
CA TRP A 192 2.00 -43.35 -10.36
C TRP A 192 1.71 -44.77 -9.90
N ALA A 193 2.74 -45.57 -9.60
CA ALA A 193 2.57 -46.93 -9.09
C ALA A 193 1.93 -46.94 -7.69
N ILE A 194 2.34 -46.02 -6.81
CA ILE A 194 1.76 -45.83 -5.48
C ILE A 194 0.29 -45.40 -5.59
N ALA A 195 -0.04 -44.45 -6.47
CA ALA A 195 -1.42 -44.02 -6.68
C ALA A 195 -2.28 -45.10 -7.31
N ALA A 196 -1.77 -45.86 -8.28
CA ALA A 196 -2.49 -46.99 -8.87
C ALA A 196 -2.79 -48.06 -7.81
N SER A 197 -1.83 -48.34 -6.93
CA SER A 197 -2.01 -49.25 -5.79
C SER A 197 -3.05 -48.69 -4.80
N GLY A 198 -2.98 -47.40 -4.48
CA GLY A 198 -3.94 -46.71 -3.61
C GLY A 198 -5.35 -46.71 -4.18
N LEU A 199 -5.50 -46.50 -5.48
CA LEU A 199 -6.78 -46.59 -6.19
C LEU A 199 -7.33 -48.02 -6.15
N GLY A 200 -6.48 -49.03 -6.33
CA GLY A 200 -6.85 -50.44 -6.17
C GLY A 200 -7.40 -50.73 -4.77
N VAL A 201 -6.76 -50.19 -3.72
CA VAL A 201 -7.24 -50.32 -2.33
C VAL A 201 -8.56 -49.58 -2.13
N LEU A 202 -8.74 -48.37 -2.69
CA LEU A 202 -10.01 -47.62 -2.62
C LEU A 202 -11.17 -48.40 -3.23
N ILE A 203 -10.94 -49.05 -4.38
CA ILE A 203 -11.95 -49.84 -5.08
C ILE A 203 -12.23 -51.15 -4.34
N ALA A 204 -11.22 -51.82 -3.79
CA ALA A 204 -11.38 -53.11 -3.11
C ALA A 204 -11.98 -53.01 -1.70
N ALA A 205 -11.73 -51.90 -0.99
CA ALA A 205 -12.12 -51.73 0.42
C ALA A 205 -13.63 -51.91 0.70
N PRO A 206 -14.57 -51.41 -0.13
CA PRO A 206 -16.00 -51.69 0.02
C PRO A 206 -16.34 -53.19 -0.04
N PHE A 207 -15.73 -53.93 -0.97
CA PHE A 207 -15.98 -55.36 -1.16
C PHE A 207 -15.44 -56.21 -0.02
N LEU A 208 -14.37 -55.75 0.62
CA LEU A 208 -13.78 -56.39 1.80
C LEU A 208 -14.49 -56.04 3.11
N GLY A 209 -15.46 -55.11 3.08
CA GLY A 209 -16.17 -54.65 4.28
C GLY A 209 -15.27 -53.92 5.30
N GLN A 210 -14.11 -53.43 4.87
CA GLN A 210 -13.10 -52.80 5.73
C GLN A 210 -12.95 -51.32 5.36
N PRO A 211 -13.83 -50.43 5.87
CA PRO A 211 -13.87 -49.02 5.45
C PRO A 211 -12.59 -48.25 5.80
N TRP A 212 -11.81 -48.68 6.79
CA TRP A 212 -10.56 -48.03 7.14
C TRP A 212 -9.48 -48.15 6.06
N LEU A 213 -9.54 -49.19 5.20
CA LEU A 213 -8.62 -49.35 4.07
C LEU A 213 -8.77 -48.22 3.04
N GLN A 214 -9.94 -47.59 2.95
CA GLN A 214 -10.14 -46.43 2.06
C GLN A 214 -9.23 -45.26 2.44
N TYR A 215 -8.89 -45.10 3.73
CA TYR A 215 -7.94 -44.08 4.17
C TYR A 215 -6.53 -44.38 3.64
N LEU A 216 -6.08 -45.64 3.67
CA LEU A 216 -4.79 -46.04 3.11
C LEU A 216 -4.75 -45.86 1.59
N GLY A 217 -5.83 -46.20 0.90
CA GLY A 217 -5.93 -45.97 -0.54
C GLY A 217 -5.90 -44.48 -0.90
N GLY A 218 -6.52 -43.63 -0.08
CA GLY A 218 -6.45 -42.17 -0.20
C GLY A 218 -5.03 -41.62 -0.02
N VAL A 219 -4.21 -42.20 0.87
CA VAL A 219 -2.79 -41.80 1.03
C VAL A 219 -2.03 -41.92 -0.28
N GLY A 220 -2.27 -42.98 -1.07
CA GLY A 220 -1.60 -43.16 -2.36
C GLY A 220 -1.91 -42.04 -3.36
N LEU A 221 -3.16 -41.57 -3.40
CA LEU A 221 -3.56 -40.43 -4.24
C LEU A 221 -2.98 -39.12 -3.73
N VAL A 222 -2.91 -38.94 -2.40
CA VAL A 222 -2.29 -37.76 -1.79
C VAL A 222 -0.80 -37.71 -2.12
N VAL A 223 -0.07 -38.82 -2.04
CA VAL A 223 1.35 -38.89 -2.42
C VAL A 223 1.56 -38.45 -3.87
N LEU A 224 0.72 -38.94 -4.80
CA LEU A 224 0.80 -38.51 -6.20
C LEU A 224 0.47 -37.03 -6.38
N ALA A 225 -0.54 -36.52 -5.67
CA ALA A 225 -0.87 -35.09 -5.73
C ALA A 225 0.28 -34.23 -5.21
N PHE A 226 0.95 -34.64 -4.13
CA PHE A 226 2.12 -33.93 -3.61
C PHE A 226 3.33 -34.03 -4.54
N ASP A 227 3.58 -35.18 -5.17
CA ASP A 227 4.68 -35.34 -6.14
C ASP A 227 4.42 -34.58 -7.44
N ALA A 228 3.15 -34.43 -7.83
CA ALA A 228 2.78 -33.59 -8.98
C ALA A 228 3.08 -32.11 -8.72
N ILE A 229 3.01 -31.67 -7.46
CA ILE A 229 3.15 -30.26 -7.08
C ILE A 229 4.63 -29.95 -6.84
N THR A 230 5.27 -29.28 -7.79
CA THR A 230 6.63 -28.75 -7.63
C THR A 230 6.59 -27.28 -7.22
N ILE A 231 7.59 -26.89 -6.43
CA ILE A 231 7.73 -25.50 -5.97
C ILE A 231 8.44 -24.72 -7.08
N LYS A 232 7.81 -23.66 -7.55
CA LYS A 232 8.42 -22.70 -8.45
C LYS A 232 8.97 -21.55 -7.62
N SER A 233 10.29 -21.35 -7.66
CA SER A 233 10.92 -20.13 -7.14
C SER A 233 10.63 -18.97 -8.09
N GLY A 234 10.35 -17.81 -7.52
CA GLY A 234 10.21 -16.57 -8.27
C GLY A 234 11.53 -15.81 -8.36
N TYR A 235 11.46 -14.60 -8.88
CA TYR A 235 12.50 -13.58 -8.76
C TYR A 235 11.86 -12.19 -8.82
N ALA A 236 12.54 -11.19 -8.30
CA ALA A 236 12.21 -9.80 -8.56
C ALA A 236 13.49 -9.09 -8.99
N ARG A 237 13.49 -8.45 -10.15
CA ARG A 237 14.62 -7.68 -10.67
C ARG A 237 14.26 -6.20 -10.66
N VAL A 238 15.19 -5.41 -10.16
CA VAL A 238 15.10 -3.96 -10.18
C VAL A 238 16.44 -3.42 -10.64
N ASP A 239 16.40 -2.44 -11.54
CA ASP A 239 17.56 -1.68 -11.97
C ASP A 239 17.58 -0.34 -11.20
N PRO A 240 18.21 -0.29 -10.01
CA PRO A 240 18.19 0.92 -9.20
C PRO A 240 18.92 2.05 -9.92
N ALA A 241 18.40 3.26 -9.77
CA ALA A 241 19.06 4.46 -10.25
C ALA A 241 20.48 4.59 -9.64
N PRO A 242 21.42 5.24 -10.33
CA PRO A 242 22.69 5.61 -9.72
C PRO A 242 22.50 6.74 -8.70
N ALA A 243 23.38 6.82 -7.69
CA ALA A 243 23.26 7.75 -6.56
C ALA A 243 23.15 9.23 -6.97
N HIS A 244 23.75 9.63 -8.10
CA HIS A 244 23.72 11.01 -8.58
C HIS A 244 22.34 11.44 -9.11
N GLN A 245 21.51 10.50 -9.57
CA GLN A 245 20.14 10.83 -9.99
C GLN A 245 19.27 11.20 -8.80
N ARG A 246 19.44 10.51 -7.67
CA ARG A 246 18.75 10.87 -6.41
C ARG A 246 19.13 12.29 -5.97
N SER A 247 20.43 12.63 -5.95
CA SER A 247 20.85 13.98 -5.57
C SER A 247 20.31 15.04 -6.54
N ALA A 248 20.33 14.77 -7.85
CA ALA A 248 19.77 15.67 -8.84
C ALA A 248 18.27 15.92 -8.61
N HIS A 249 17.50 14.88 -8.28
CA HIS A 249 16.08 15.01 -7.97
C HIS A 249 15.82 15.85 -6.71
N VAL A 250 16.61 15.64 -5.64
CA VAL A 250 16.51 16.45 -4.42
C VAL A 250 16.89 17.91 -4.70
N THR A 251 17.94 18.17 -5.47
CA THR A 251 18.32 19.53 -5.88
C THR A 251 17.22 20.19 -6.71
N MET A 252 16.57 19.45 -7.60
CA MET A 252 15.45 19.95 -8.38
C MET A 252 14.27 20.33 -7.49
N MET A 253 13.88 19.46 -6.55
CA MET A 253 12.81 19.75 -5.58
C MET A 253 13.12 20.97 -4.71
N LEU A 254 14.36 21.08 -4.23
CA LEU A 254 14.79 22.24 -3.45
C LEU A 254 14.75 23.52 -4.29
N GLY A 255 15.21 23.46 -5.54
CA GLY A 255 15.12 24.58 -6.47
C GLY A 255 13.67 25.01 -6.73
N THR A 256 12.74 24.07 -6.93
CA THR A 256 11.31 24.38 -7.07
C THR A 256 10.77 25.08 -5.82
N SER A 257 11.08 24.57 -4.62
CA SER A 257 10.70 25.24 -3.37
C SER A 257 11.25 26.66 -3.26
N GLU A 258 12.50 26.89 -3.67
CA GLU A 258 13.11 28.22 -3.64
C GLU A 258 12.47 29.17 -4.68
N PHE A 259 12.04 28.66 -5.84
CA PHE A 259 11.29 29.44 -6.83
C PHE A 259 9.88 29.79 -6.33
N ASP A 260 9.17 28.86 -5.70
CA ASP A 260 7.85 29.09 -5.13
C ASP A 260 7.92 30.14 -3.99
N ASP A 261 8.95 30.06 -3.15
CA ASP A 261 9.22 31.05 -2.11
C ASP A 261 9.55 32.43 -2.71
N ALA A 262 10.30 32.47 -3.82
CA ALA A 262 10.63 33.71 -4.51
C ALA A 262 9.41 34.37 -5.17
N GLU A 263 8.53 33.59 -5.80
CA GLU A 263 7.26 34.08 -6.35
C GLU A 263 6.39 34.67 -5.23
N THR A 264 6.32 34.00 -4.09
CA THR A 264 5.62 34.48 -2.89
C THR A 264 6.18 35.83 -2.40
N LEU A 265 7.50 36.03 -2.46
CA LEU A 265 8.14 37.30 -2.11
C LEU A 265 7.88 38.42 -3.14
N GLU A 266 7.84 38.09 -4.43
CA GLU A 266 7.47 39.06 -5.47
C GLU A 266 5.99 39.47 -5.34
N ASP A 267 5.11 38.51 -5.07
CA ASP A 267 3.70 38.77 -4.80
C ASP A 267 3.52 39.66 -3.56
N ALA A 268 4.25 39.38 -2.47
CA ALA A 268 4.25 40.22 -1.27
C ALA A 268 4.75 41.65 -1.57
N ARG A 269 5.79 41.82 -2.40
CA ARG A 269 6.23 43.15 -2.87
C ARG A 269 5.16 43.84 -3.69
N LYS A 270 4.51 43.11 -4.60
CA LYS A 270 3.46 43.65 -5.47
C LYS A 270 2.25 44.13 -4.68
N GLU A 271 1.87 43.42 -3.62
CA GLU A 271 0.87 43.85 -2.64
C GLU A 271 1.30 45.16 -1.96
N THR A 272 2.54 45.22 -1.45
CA THR A 272 3.10 46.42 -0.78
C THR A 272 3.14 47.63 -1.72
N TYR A 273 3.50 47.41 -3.00
CA TYR A 273 3.49 48.48 -4.01
C TYR A 273 2.07 48.94 -4.34
N LYS A 274 1.09 48.03 -4.39
CA LYS A 274 -0.33 48.41 -4.55
C LYS A 274 -0.84 49.20 -3.35
N GLU A 275 -0.48 48.82 -2.13
CA GLU A 275 -0.84 49.56 -0.92
C GLU A 275 -0.18 50.94 -0.89
N ARG A 276 1.10 51.05 -1.24
CA ARG A 276 1.77 52.34 -1.39
C ARG A 276 1.20 53.18 -2.53
N ALA A 277 0.84 52.57 -3.66
CA ALA A 277 0.21 53.28 -4.76
C ALA A 277 -1.20 53.76 -4.40
N ARG A 278 -1.99 52.95 -3.68
CA ARG A 278 -3.27 53.36 -3.09
C ARG A 278 -3.08 54.49 -2.10
N SER A 279 -2.16 54.33 -1.14
CA SER A 279 -1.85 55.36 -0.14
C SER A 279 -1.34 56.66 -0.77
N SER A 280 -0.45 56.61 -1.77
CA SER A 280 0.02 57.81 -2.46
C SER A 280 -1.09 58.48 -3.27
N LYS A 281 -1.96 57.69 -3.92
CA LYS A 281 -3.11 58.22 -4.65
C LYS A 281 -4.16 58.82 -3.70
N ASP A 282 -4.39 58.18 -2.55
CA ASP A 282 -5.25 58.69 -1.49
C ASP A 282 -4.66 59.98 -0.87
N VAL A 283 -3.33 60.08 -0.74
CA VAL A 283 -2.65 61.31 -0.31
C VAL A 283 -2.72 62.41 -1.37
N GLU A 284 -2.61 62.07 -2.65
CA GLU A 284 -2.74 63.03 -3.76
C GLU A 284 -4.19 63.53 -3.90
N GLU A 285 -5.19 62.66 -3.76
CA GLU A 285 -6.62 63.03 -3.75
C GLU A 285 -6.97 63.94 -2.56
N VAL A 286 -6.39 63.66 -1.38
CA VAL A 286 -6.54 64.53 -0.20
C VAL A 286 -5.82 65.87 -0.38
N LEU A 287 -4.68 65.91 -1.07
CA LEU A 287 -3.99 67.15 -1.41
C LEU A 287 -4.75 67.95 -2.47
N GLU A 288 -5.33 67.32 -3.50
CA GLU A 288 -6.18 67.99 -4.48
C GLU A 288 -7.46 68.55 -3.85
N LEU A 289 -8.10 67.80 -2.93
CA LEU A 289 -9.25 68.31 -2.18
C LEU A 289 -8.87 69.50 -1.30
N ARG A 290 -7.67 69.47 -0.70
CA ARG A 290 -7.17 70.55 0.14
C ARG A 290 -6.79 71.78 -0.69
N ASP A 291 -6.13 71.61 -1.82
CA ASP A 291 -5.78 72.71 -2.73
C ASP A 291 -7.02 73.28 -3.43
N GLY A 292 -8.01 72.45 -3.77
CA GLY A 292 -9.33 72.87 -4.22
C GLY A 292 -10.06 73.70 -3.16
N SER A 293 -9.99 73.29 -1.88
CA SER A 293 -10.57 74.04 -0.77
C SER A 293 -9.83 75.36 -0.48
N LEU A 294 -8.51 75.40 -0.63
CA LEU A 294 -7.70 76.62 -0.45
C LEU A 294 -7.91 77.63 -1.59
N VAL A 295 -8.11 77.16 -2.82
CA VAL A 295 -8.51 78.03 -3.95
C VAL A 295 -9.93 78.57 -3.75
N GLN A 296 -10.84 77.75 -3.21
CA GLN A 296 -12.21 78.18 -2.91
C GLN A 296 -12.27 79.14 -1.71
N GLU A 297 -11.39 78.98 -0.71
CA GLU A 297 -11.25 79.89 0.43
C GLU A 297 -10.55 81.21 0.04
N MET A 298 -9.59 81.19 -0.90
CA MET A 298 -8.98 82.41 -1.44
C MET A 298 -9.87 83.17 -2.45
N MET A 299 -10.84 82.50 -3.10
CA MET A 299 -11.76 83.15 -4.06
C MET A 299 -13.18 83.42 -3.50
N GLY A 300 -13.49 83.01 -2.28
CA GLY A 300 -14.87 82.93 -1.80
C GLY A 300 -15.08 83.42 -0.38
N VAL A 301 -14.67 84.65 -0.05
CA VAL A 301 -15.26 85.38 1.07
C VAL A 301 -16.11 86.51 0.52
N ASP A 302 -17.36 86.17 0.23
CA ASP A 302 -18.46 87.09 0.53
C ASP A 302 -19.81 86.36 0.61
N VAL A 303 -20.61 86.80 1.59
CA VAL A 303 -22.08 86.60 1.78
C VAL A 303 -22.56 85.41 2.64
N SER A 304 -22.64 85.71 3.95
CA SER A 304 -23.83 85.73 4.82
C SER A 304 -24.84 84.57 4.87
N ALA A 305 -25.07 84.14 6.12
CA ALA A 305 -26.36 83.98 6.79
C ALA A 305 -27.41 83.02 6.19
N THR A 306 -27.71 81.92 6.89
CA THR A 306 -28.83 81.82 7.84
C THR A 306 -28.96 80.39 8.38
N VAL A 307 -29.28 80.32 9.67
CA VAL A 307 -29.71 79.13 10.40
C VAL A 307 -31.20 78.90 10.15
N SER A 308 -31.61 77.67 9.85
CA SER A 308 -32.95 77.16 10.19
C SER A 308 -33.04 75.64 9.96
N ASP A 309 -33.43 74.93 11.02
CA ASP A 309 -34.40 73.81 11.07
C ASP A 309 -34.14 72.54 10.22
N ALA A 310 -34.36 71.30 10.66
CA ALA A 310 -34.91 70.71 11.87
C ALA A 310 -34.75 69.16 11.78
N GLU A 311 -34.97 68.49 12.92
CA GLU A 311 -35.41 67.09 13.12
C GLU A 311 -34.45 65.91 12.81
N THR A 312 -34.02 65.14 13.82
CA THR A 312 -34.72 64.03 14.53
C THR A 312 -34.74 62.73 13.72
N ASP A 313 -33.92 61.74 14.10
CA ASP A 313 -34.41 60.40 14.49
C ASP A 313 -33.29 59.54 15.07
N GLU A 314 -33.39 59.23 16.36
CA GLU A 314 -32.49 58.35 17.10
C GLU A 314 -33.25 57.03 17.33
N ARG A 315 -32.84 55.97 16.61
CA ARG A 315 -33.38 54.61 16.76
C ARG A 315 -32.27 53.60 17.04
N THR A 316 -32.27 53.11 18.27
CA THR A 316 -32.25 51.69 18.69
C THR A 316 -31.54 50.67 17.77
N ALA A 317 -30.54 49.97 18.33
CA ALA A 317 -30.60 48.53 18.70
C ALA A 317 -29.24 47.83 18.57
N THR A 318 -28.80 47.20 19.65
CA THR A 318 -27.99 45.95 19.77
C THR A 318 -27.61 45.84 21.26
N ASP A 319 -28.25 45.06 22.15
CA ASP A 319 -28.66 43.65 22.12
C ASP A 319 -27.58 42.74 21.50
N GLY A 320 -26.93 41.82 22.21
CA GLY A 320 -27.04 41.38 23.59
C GLY A 320 -25.89 40.42 23.86
N GLY A 321 -25.33 40.45 25.06
CA GLY A 321 -24.41 39.43 25.54
C GLY A 321 -25.14 38.13 25.88
N ARG A 322 -24.43 37.01 25.81
CA ARG A 322 -24.84 35.77 26.49
C ARG A 322 -23.62 34.96 26.90
N ASP A 323 -23.40 34.93 28.20
CA ASP A 323 -22.62 33.93 28.93
C ASP A 323 -23.55 32.78 29.39
N ASP A 324 -22.90 31.70 29.83
CA ASP A 324 -23.35 30.55 30.65
C ASP A 324 -23.74 29.25 29.91
N GLU A 325 -22.76 28.32 29.80
CA GLU A 325 -22.67 27.03 30.55
C GLU A 325 -21.33 26.32 30.32
#